data_AF-A0A829YMI6-F1
#
_entry.id   AF-A0A829YMI6-F1
#
_cell.length_a   1.000
_cell.length_b   1.000
_cell.length_c   1.000
_cell.angle_alpha   90.00
_cell.angle_beta   90.00
_cell.angle_gamma   90.00
#
_symmetry.space_group_name_H-M   'P 1'
#
loop_
_entity.id
_entity.type
_entity.pdbx_description
1 polymer ?
#
loop_
_entity_poly.entity_id
_entity_poly.type
_entity_poly.pdbx_seq_one_letter_code
_entity_poly.pdbx_strand_id
1 'polypeptide(L)'
;MNTWNEAMSRGDFGSAWAISDAVLEERVRRGEICSHLPRHQQFVWHGERLAGRRVFVRCYHGLGDTLQFVRLLAHPRLRAAELTLWVQPALIKLLQTVRGIDRILPLHEGDPSLDYDVDIEIMELPHALRLDVDELPGPMPYIYVPGSAPKRASLRRRIGVCWSAGEWDPKRSLSATELRQWAKLSDVRWFSLQFPPATCALPAASIASRDIVEMAARMQLLDLIITVDTMTAHLAGALGLPVWLLLPHAPDWRWMLERDDSPWYPTMRLFRQTSAGDWTTVIEQVHHELAQPLH
;
A
#
# COMPACT_ATOMS: atom_id res chain seq x y z
N MET A 1 26.99 -10.80 -2.92
CA MET A 1 25.87 -10.52 -3.85
C MET A 1 24.88 -9.66 -3.09
N ASN A 2 24.40 -8.57 -3.68
CA ASN A 2 23.33 -7.77 -3.06
C ASN A 2 22.07 -8.64 -2.94
N THR A 3 21.35 -8.53 -1.83
CA THR A 3 20.06 -9.24 -1.67
C THR A 3 18.98 -8.56 -2.51
N TRP A 4 17.88 -9.28 -2.80
CA TRP A 4 16.72 -8.71 -3.53
C TRP A 4 16.17 -7.47 -2.79
N ASN A 5 16.04 -7.55 -1.47
CA ASN A 5 15.56 -6.45 -0.64
C ASN A 5 16.49 -5.23 -0.70
N GLU A 6 17.81 -5.43 -0.68
CA GLU A 6 18.77 -4.35 -0.81
C GLU A 6 18.70 -3.65 -2.16
N ALA A 7 18.53 -4.41 -3.26
CA ALA A 7 18.37 -3.86 -4.59
C ALA A 7 17.10 -3.00 -4.68
N MET A 8 15.95 -3.55 -4.26
CA MET A 8 14.67 -2.83 -4.23
C MET A 8 14.71 -1.59 -3.34
N SER A 9 15.32 -1.68 -2.16
CA SER A 9 15.42 -0.55 -1.22
C SER A 9 16.32 0.59 -1.74
N ARG A 10 17.18 0.33 -2.72
CA ARG A 10 17.95 1.36 -3.44
C ARG A 10 17.30 1.83 -4.75
N GLY A 11 16.14 1.28 -5.11
CA GLY A 11 15.50 1.54 -6.39
C GLY A 11 16.17 0.85 -7.59
N ASP A 12 17.10 -0.08 -7.35
CA ASP A 12 17.75 -0.87 -8.41
C ASP A 12 16.88 -2.07 -8.80
N PHE A 13 15.80 -1.78 -9.52
CA PHE A 13 14.83 -2.79 -9.95
C PHE A 13 15.45 -3.78 -10.94
N GLY A 14 16.39 -3.33 -11.77
CA GLY A 14 17.13 -4.20 -12.70
C GLY A 14 17.87 -5.34 -11.99
N SER A 15 18.65 -5.03 -10.94
CA SER A 15 19.32 -6.05 -10.13
C SER A 15 18.33 -6.95 -9.39
N ALA A 16 17.24 -6.38 -8.87
CA ALA A 16 16.19 -7.16 -8.21
C ALA A 16 15.54 -8.17 -9.17
N TRP A 17 15.25 -7.77 -10.41
CA TRP A 17 14.70 -8.65 -11.44
C TRP A 17 15.67 -9.73 -11.89
N ALA A 18 16.97 -9.43 -12.00
CA ALA A 18 17.97 -10.45 -12.29
C ALA A 18 18.02 -11.54 -11.19
N ILE A 19 17.86 -11.15 -9.92
CA ILE A 19 17.74 -12.10 -8.81
C ILE A 19 16.44 -12.90 -8.91
N SER A 20 15.31 -12.23 -9.16
CA SER A 20 14.01 -12.89 -9.35
C SER A 20 14.03 -13.89 -10.51
N ASP A 21 14.72 -13.58 -11.61
CA ASP A 21 14.90 -14.49 -12.76
C ASP A 21 15.65 -15.76 -12.37
N ALA A 22 16.80 -15.61 -11.69
CA ALA A 22 17.58 -16.77 -11.24
C ALA A 22 16.77 -17.68 -10.31
N VAL A 23 16.00 -17.08 -9.38
CA VAL A 23 15.11 -17.81 -8.48
C VAL A 23 14.00 -18.54 -9.25
N LEU A 24 13.37 -17.87 -10.22
CA LEU A 24 12.32 -18.45 -11.05
C LEU A 24 12.83 -19.62 -11.89
N GLU A 25 13.98 -19.45 -12.56
CA GLU A 25 14.62 -20.50 -13.35
C GLU A 25 14.98 -21.73 -12.50
N GLU A 26 15.47 -21.53 -11.28
CA GLU A 26 15.79 -22.62 -10.35
C GLU A 26 14.53 -23.36 -9.90
N ARG A 27 13.46 -22.64 -9.53
CA ARG A 27 12.17 -23.23 -9.14
C ARG A 27 11.56 -24.07 -10.25
N VAL A 28 11.50 -23.53 -11.47
CA VAL A 28 10.98 -24.23 -12.65
C VAL A 28 11.80 -25.48 -12.95
N ARG A 29 13.13 -25.38 -12.91
CA ARG A 29 14.04 -26.52 -13.14
C ARG A 29 13.84 -27.64 -12.12
N ARG A 30 13.54 -27.30 -10.87
CA ARG A 30 13.27 -28.27 -9.80
C ARG A 30 11.85 -28.82 -9.81
N GLY A 31 10.93 -28.23 -10.57
CA GLY A 31 9.50 -28.53 -10.48
C GLY A 31 8.98 -28.30 -9.06
N GLU A 32 9.44 -27.22 -8.41
CA GLU A 32 9.11 -26.95 -7.01
C GLU A 32 7.61 -26.68 -6.84
N ILE A 33 6.99 -27.39 -5.90
CA ILE A 33 5.56 -27.26 -5.58
C ILE A 33 5.43 -26.65 -4.19
N CYS A 34 4.81 -25.47 -4.11
CA CYS A 34 4.63 -24.76 -2.85
C CYS A 34 3.17 -24.72 -2.36
N SER A 35 2.25 -25.45 -2.98
CA SER A 35 0.82 -25.44 -2.61
C SER A 35 0.52 -25.87 -1.18
N HIS A 36 1.47 -26.55 -0.52
CA HIS A 36 1.43 -26.94 0.89
C HIS A 36 1.80 -25.81 1.87
N LEU A 37 2.43 -24.74 1.38
CA LEU A 37 2.79 -23.59 2.20
C LEU A 37 1.57 -22.69 2.46
N PRO A 38 1.59 -21.85 3.52
CA PRO A 38 0.64 -20.76 3.65
C PRO A 38 0.58 -19.91 2.38
N ARG A 39 -0.62 -19.44 1.99
CA ARG A 39 -0.84 -18.70 0.72
C ARG A 39 0.15 -17.56 0.47
N HIS A 40 0.46 -16.76 1.48
CA HIS A 40 1.42 -15.65 1.40
C HIS A 40 2.89 -16.07 1.18
N GLN A 41 3.18 -17.37 1.18
CA GLN A 41 4.50 -17.94 0.88
C GLN A 41 4.50 -18.70 -0.44
N GLN A 42 3.34 -18.80 -1.11
CA GLN A 42 3.22 -19.49 -2.38
C GLN A 42 3.67 -18.58 -3.52
N PHE A 43 4.42 -19.15 -4.45
CA PHE A 43 4.63 -18.60 -5.80
C PHE A 43 3.77 -19.41 -6.76
N VAL A 44 3.05 -18.74 -7.65
CA VAL A 44 2.13 -19.43 -8.58
C VAL A 44 2.50 -19.21 -10.03
N TRP A 45 3.22 -18.13 -10.33
CA TRP A 45 3.68 -17.85 -11.67
C TRP A 45 5.03 -18.53 -11.98
N HIS A 46 5.14 -19.13 -13.16
CA HIS A 46 6.31 -19.89 -13.60
C HIS A 46 7.02 -19.25 -14.81
N GLY A 47 6.76 -17.97 -15.09
CA GLY A 47 7.39 -17.22 -16.20
C GLY A 47 6.55 -17.15 -17.46
N GLU A 48 5.32 -17.64 -17.44
CA GLU A 48 4.42 -17.64 -18.59
C GLU A 48 4.08 -16.21 -19.04
N ARG A 49 3.91 -16.04 -20.35
CA ARG A 49 3.46 -14.77 -20.93
C ARG A 49 2.02 -14.48 -20.52
N LEU A 50 1.76 -13.27 -20.03
CA LEU A 50 0.40 -12.81 -19.66
C LEU A 50 -0.41 -12.33 -20.86
N ALA A 51 0.25 -11.73 -21.86
CA ALA A 51 -0.42 -11.08 -22.98
C ALA A 51 -1.24 -12.06 -23.84
N GLY A 52 -2.50 -11.72 -24.10
CA GLY A 52 -3.43 -12.53 -24.90
C GLY A 52 -3.96 -13.79 -24.20
N ARG A 53 -3.76 -13.92 -22.88
CA ARG A 53 -4.20 -15.08 -22.08
C ARG A 53 -5.36 -14.72 -21.16
N ARG A 54 -6.10 -15.73 -20.71
CA ARG A 54 -7.00 -15.62 -19.55
C ARG A 54 -6.15 -15.66 -18.28
N VAL A 55 -5.91 -14.49 -17.69
CA VAL A 55 -5.02 -14.31 -16.54
C VAL A 55 -5.83 -14.30 -15.25
N PHE A 56 -5.45 -15.17 -14.32
CA PHE A 56 -6.02 -15.25 -12.99
C PHE A 56 -5.07 -14.64 -11.96
N VAL A 57 -5.41 -13.46 -11.43
CA VAL A 57 -4.56 -12.74 -10.48
C VAL A 57 -4.99 -13.05 -9.05
N ARG A 58 -4.03 -13.47 -8.21
CA ARG A 58 -4.25 -13.88 -6.83
C ARG A 58 -3.74 -12.83 -5.84
N CYS A 59 -4.55 -12.49 -4.84
CA CYS A 59 -4.14 -11.58 -3.76
C CYS A 59 -3.96 -12.34 -2.45
N TYR A 60 -2.77 -12.90 -2.23
CA TYR A 60 -2.50 -13.76 -1.07
C TYR A 60 -1.95 -13.01 0.15
N HIS A 61 -1.48 -11.79 -0.06
CA HIS A 61 -0.87 -10.95 0.97
C HIS A 61 -1.88 -10.02 1.66
N GLY A 62 -1.37 -8.99 2.33
CA GLY A 62 -2.19 -8.04 3.07
C GLY A 62 -3.07 -7.17 2.16
N LEU A 63 -4.06 -6.53 2.78
CA LEU A 63 -4.92 -5.56 2.10
C LEU A 63 -4.10 -4.40 1.50
N GLY A 64 -3.03 -3.98 2.19
CA GLY A 64 -2.11 -2.94 1.73
C GLY A 64 -1.39 -3.31 0.43
N ASP A 65 -0.86 -4.53 0.35
CA ASP A 65 -0.19 -5.03 -0.87
C ASP A 65 -1.16 -5.08 -2.04
N THR A 66 -2.38 -5.57 -1.80
CA THR A 66 -3.43 -5.58 -2.83
C THR A 66 -3.75 -4.17 -3.31
N LEU A 67 -4.00 -3.23 -2.39
CA LEU A 67 -4.27 -1.84 -2.72
C LEU A 67 -3.11 -1.19 -3.47
N GLN A 68 -1.86 -1.55 -3.18
CA GLN A 68 -0.71 -1.04 -3.90
C GLN A 68 -0.63 -1.59 -5.32
N PHE A 69 -0.64 -2.91 -5.50
CA PHE A 69 -0.31 -3.53 -6.78
C PHE A 69 -1.48 -3.66 -7.75
N VAL A 70 -2.74 -3.48 -7.30
CA VAL A 70 -3.92 -3.52 -8.19
C VAL A 70 -3.85 -2.49 -9.33
N ARG A 71 -3.09 -1.41 -9.16
CA ARG A 71 -2.82 -0.43 -10.23
C ARG A 71 -2.20 -1.06 -11.48
N LEU A 72 -1.45 -2.14 -11.31
CA LEU A 72 -0.68 -2.79 -12.38
C LEU A 72 -1.57 -3.63 -13.29
N LEU A 73 -2.81 -3.92 -12.90
CA LEU A 73 -3.79 -4.61 -13.74
C LEU A 73 -4.17 -3.79 -14.97
N ALA A 74 -4.04 -2.46 -14.88
CA ALA A 74 -4.20 -1.54 -16.02
C ALA A 74 -2.91 -1.30 -16.81
N HIS A 75 -1.79 -1.97 -16.46
CA HIS A 75 -0.50 -1.66 -17.07
C HIS A 75 -0.44 -2.06 -18.56
N PRO A 76 0.09 -1.20 -19.46
CA PRO A 76 0.08 -1.46 -20.91
C PRO A 76 0.85 -2.70 -21.36
N ARG A 77 1.73 -3.26 -20.53
CA ARG A 77 2.47 -4.51 -20.82
C ARG A 77 1.70 -5.78 -20.45
N LEU A 78 0.66 -5.70 -19.61
CA LEU A 78 -0.06 -6.88 -19.15
C LEU A 78 -0.91 -7.51 -20.27
N ARG A 79 -1.73 -6.70 -20.94
CA ARG A 79 -2.51 -7.05 -22.16
C ARG A 79 -3.18 -8.44 -22.13
N ALA A 80 -3.80 -8.81 -21.01
CA ALA A 80 -4.58 -10.05 -20.90
C ALA A 80 -5.76 -10.05 -21.90
N ALA A 81 -6.18 -11.23 -22.35
CA ALA A 81 -7.41 -11.38 -23.11
C ALA A 81 -8.65 -11.30 -22.21
N GLU A 82 -8.52 -11.81 -20.98
CA GLU A 82 -9.50 -11.69 -19.89
C GLU A 82 -8.70 -11.69 -18.58
N LEU A 83 -9.03 -10.81 -17.65
CA LEU A 83 -8.43 -10.73 -16.32
C LEU A 83 -9.48 -10.99 -15.24
N THR A 84 -9.28 -12.07 -14.48
CA THR A 84 -10.04 -12.33 -13.27
C THR A 84 -9.16 -12.07 -12.05
N LEU A 85 -9.62 -11.19 -11.15
CA LEU A 85 -8.98 -10.88 -9.89
C LEU A 85 -9.64 -11.66 -8.74
N TRP A 86 -8.85 -12.44 -8.00
CA TRP A 86 -9.29 -13.18 -6.82
C TRP A 86 -8.77 -12.53 -5.54
N VAL A 87 -9.65 -11.86 -4.80
CA VAL A 87 -9.27 -10.82 -3.84
C VAL A 87 -10.05 -10.88 -2.53
N GLN A 88 -9.45 -10.38 -1.45
CA GLN A 88 -10.08 -10.34 -0.13
C GLN A 88 -11.47 -9.66 -0.22
N PRO A 89 -12.55 -10.26 0.31
CA PRO A 89 -13.92 -9.76 0.13
C PRO A 89 -14.12 -8.29 0.54
N ALA A 90 -13.37 -7.81 1.54
CA ALA A 90 -13.43 -6.44 2.03
C ALA A 90 -13.04 -5.38 0.98
N LEU A 91 -12.28 -5.75 -0.06
CA LEU A 91 -11.82 -4.82 -1.09
C LEU A 91 -12.70 -4.80 -2.34
N ILE A 92 -13.56 -5.81 -2.56
CA ILE A 92 -14.29 -5.99 -3.82
C ILE A 92 -15.02 -4.72 -4.26
N LYS A 93 -15.80 -4.10 -3.37
CA LYS A 93 -16.57 -2.88 -3.68
C LYS A 93 -15.68 -1.72 -4.14
N LEU A 94 -14.50 -1.59 -3.55
CA LEU A 94 -13.55 -0.52 -3.88
C LEU A 94 -12.88 -0.77 -5.23
N LEU A 95 -12.50 -2.03 -5.49
CA LEU A 95 -11.76 -2.43 -6.68
C LEU A 95 -12.61 -2.47 -7.95
N GLN A 96 -13.95 -2.38 -7.85
CA GLN A 96 -14.84 -2.17 -9.00
C GLN A 96 -14.50 -0.93 -9.84
N THR A 97 -13.78 0.05 -9.25
CA THR A 97 -13.39 1.28 -9.93
C THR A 97 -12.03 1.19 -10.63
N VAL A 98 -11.29 0.10 -10.41
CA VAL A 98 -9.96 -0.11 -10.98
C VAL A 98 -10.08 -0.62 -12.42
N ARG A 99 -9.33 0.01 -13.33
CA ARG A 99 -9.30 -0.39 -14.75
C ARG A 99 -8.49 -1.66 -14.96
N GLY A 100 -8.79 -2.37 -16.05
CA GLY A 100 -8.07 -3.58 -16.44
C GLY A 100 -8.53 -4.86 -15.74
N ILE A 101 -9.64 -4.80 -14.99
CA ILE A 101 -10.26 -5.97 -14.37
C ILE A 101 -11.56 -6.29 -15.10
N ASP A 102 -11.68 -7.50 -15.64
CA ASP A 102 -12.92 -7.98 -16.28
C ASP A 102 -13.85 -8.63 -15.25
N ARG A 103 -13.28 -9.38 -14.29
CA ARG A 103 -14.03 -10.10 -13.26
C ARG A 103 -13.36 -10.00 -11.90
N ILE A 104 -14.15 -9.83 -10.85
CA ILE A 104 -13.69 -9.84 -9.45
C ILE A 104 -14.39 -10.99 -8.73
N LEU A 105 -13.62 -11.87 -8.10
CA LEU A 105 -14.10 -12.99 -7.30
C LEU A 105 -13.63 -12.84 -5.84
N PRO A 106 -14.47 -13.21 -4.86
CA PRO A 106 -14.07 -13.22 -3.46
C PRO A 106 -13.06 -14.34 -3.21
N LEU A 107 -11.93 -14.00 -2.59
CA LEU A 107 -10.97 -14.95 -2.06
C LEU A 107 -11.64 -15.79 -0.97
N HIS A 108 -11.56 -17.10 -1.12
CA HIS A 108 -12.04 -18.10 -0.16
C HIS A 108 -11.04 -19.24 -0.08
N GLU A 109 -11.20 -20.14 0.89
CA GLU A 109 -10.39 -21.36 0.98
C GLU A 109 -10.74 -22.35 -0.14
N GLY A 110 -9.75 -23.11 -0.61
CA GLY A 110 -9.92 -24.12 -1.66
C GLY A 110 -9.66 -23.62 -3.08
N ASP A 111 -10.19 -24.39 -4.04
CA ASP A 111 -10.07 -24.15 -5.49
C ASP A 111 -11.05 -23.06 -5.94
N PRO A 112 -10.62 -22.04 -6.73
CA PRO A 112 -11.52 -21.05 -7.32
C PRO A 112 -12.52 -21.63 -8.34
N SER A 113 -12.32 -22.87 -8.80
CA SER A 113 -13.21 -23.58 -9.74
C SER A 113 -13.51 -22.76 -11.00
N LEU A 114 -12.45 -22.24 -11.61
CA LEU A 114 -12.48 -21.43 -12.82
C LEU A 114 -11.36 -21.86 -13.76
N ASP A 115 -11.65 -21.90 -15.06
CA ASP A 115 -10.62 -22.10 -16.08
C ASP A 115 -9.83 -20.81 -16.35
N TYR A 116 -8.51 -20.91 -16.33
CA TYR A 116 -7.56 -19.85 -16.71
C TYR A 116 -6.39 -20.46 -17.47
N ASP A 117 -5.65 -19.63 -18.21
CA ASP A 117 -4.48 -20.09 -18.97
C ASP A 117 -3.17 -19.87 -18.21
N VAL A 118 -3.14 -18.85 -17.35
CA VAL A 118 -2.00 -18.47 -16.51
C VAL A 118 -2.54 -17.85 -15.22
N ASP A 119 -1.95 -18.18 -14.09
CA ASP A 119 -2.15 -17.45 -12.84
C ASP A 119 -0.86 -16.77 -12.35
N ILE A 120 -1.05 -15.74 -11.53
CA ILE A 120 0.03 -14.91 -11.01
C ILE A 120 -0.39 -14.28 -9.68
N GLU A 121 0.49 -14.23 -8.70
CA GLU A 121 0.26 -13.47 -7.47
C GLU A 121 0.50 -11.98 -7.73
N ILE A 122 -0.33 -11.11 -7.14
CA ILE A 122 -0.32 -9.68 -7.47
C ILE A 122 1.03 -8.97 -7.21
N MET A 123 1.82 -9.45 -6.26
CA MET A 123 3.18 -8.96 -5.93
C MET A 123 4.25 -9.52 -6.87
N GLU A 124 3.95 -10.51 -7.71
CA GLU A 124 4.81 -10.99 -8.80
C GLU A 124 4.68 -10.10 -10.06
N LEU A 125 3.59 -9.32 -10.18
CA LEU A 125 3.33 -8.44 -11.32
C LEU A 125 4.45 -7.44 -11.61
N PRO A 126 5.06 -6.74 -10.64
CA PRO A 126 6.17 -5.83 -10.91
C PRO A 126 7.32 -6.50 -11.68
N HIS A 127 7.68 -7.72 -11.28
CA HIS A 127 8.72 -8.52 -11.94
C HIS A 127 8.26 -9.01 -13.32
N ALA A 128 7.06 -9.58 -13.42
CA ALA A 128 6.50 -10.09 -14.68
C ALA A 128 6.33 -8.98 -15.74
N LEU A 129 6.04 -7.75 -15.31
CA LEU A 129 5.90 -6.56 -16.18
C LEU A 129 7.23 -5.84 -16.40
N ARG A 130 8.32 -6.28 -15.78
CA ARG A 130 9.66 -5.67 -15.83
C ARG A 130 9.59 -4.17 -15.56
N LEU A 131 8.91 -3.80 -14.48
CA LEU A 131 8.77 -2.39 -14.12
C LEU A 131 10.14 -1.80 -13.80
N ASP A 132 10.38 -0.58 -14.24
CA ASP A 132 11.42 0.28 -13.71
C ASP A 132 10.83 1.26 -12.68
N VAL A 133 11.67 1.81 -11.80
CA VAL A 133 11.26 2.83 -10.82
C VAL A 133 10.73 4.08 -11.52
N ASP A 134 11.29 4.43 -12.68
CA ASP A 134 10.89 5.61 -13.46
C ASP A 134 9.51 5.47 -14.12
N GLU A 135 8.93 4.27 -14.12
CA GLU A 135 7.58 4.01 -14.61
C GLU A 135 6.51 4.15 -13.54
N LEU A 136 6.93 4.33 -12.28
CA LEU A 136 6.04 4.57 -11.16
C LEU A 136 5.62 6.04 -11.10
N PRO A 137 4.40 6.35 -10.61
CA PRO A 137 3.41 5.43 -10.03
C PRO A 137 2.43 4.83 -11.06
N GLY A 138 2.51 5.22 -12.33
CA GLY A 138 1.43 5.06 -13.32
C GLY A 138 0.30 6.10 -13.15
N PRO A 139 -0.88 5.88 -13.73
CA PRO A 139 -2.01 6.81 -13.59
C PRO A 139 -2.52 6.93 -12.13
N MET A 140 -2.76 8.17 -11.68
CA MET A 140 -3.27 8.49 -10.35
C MET A 140 -4.50 9.41 -10.41
N PRO A 141 -5.47 9.30 -9.49
CA PRO A 141 -5.70 8.15 -8.61
C PRO A 141 -6.18 6.94 -9.42
N TYR A 142 -6.00 5.74 -8.89
CA TYR A 142 -6.47 4.49 -9.52
C TYR A 142 -7.61 3.81 -8.76
N ILE A 143 -8.00 4.35 -7.61
CA ILE A 143 -9.20 3.94 -6.86
C ILE A 143 -10.11 5.16 -6.65
N TYR A 144 -11.41 4.95 -6.85
CA TYR A 144 -12.43 5.97 -6.67
C TYR A 144 -13.50 5.49 -5.70
N VAL A 145 -14.08 6.42 -4.93
CA VAL A 145 -15.21 6.11 -4.03
C VAL A 145 -16.48 6.72 -4.62
N PRO A 146 -17.44 5.89 -5.07
CA PRO A 146 -18.70 6.39 -5.59
C PRO A 146 -19.47 7.21 -4.53
N GLY A 147 -20.00 8.37 -4.93
CA GLY A 147 -20.88 9.17 -4.09
C GLY A 147 -20.21 9.85 -2.89
N SER A 148 -18.89 10.08 -2.94
CA SER A 148 -18.22 10.85 -1.89
C SER A 148 -18.74 12.29 -1.84
N ALA A 149 -19.03 12.76 -0.63
CA ALA A 149 -19.49 14.13 -0.44
C ALA A 149 -18.34 15.11 -0.72
N PRO A 150 -18.61 16.25 -1.37
CA PRO A 150 -17.58 17.25 -1.60
C PRO A 150 -17.04 17.75 -0.26
N LYS A 151 -15.72 17.86 -0.19
CA LYS A 151 -15.02 18.38 0.97
C LYS A 151 -15.37 19.86 1.16
N ARG A 152 -16.08 20.19 2.23
CA ARG A 152 -16.43 21.58 2.57
C ARG A 152 -15.20 22.36 3.06
N ALA A 153 -15.16 23.66 2.79
CA ALA A 153 -14.16 24.57 3.36
C ALA A 153 -14.25 24.59 4.89
N SER A 154 -13.11 24.73 5.54
CA SER A 154 -12.98 24.76 7.00
C SER A 154 -11.88 25.74 7.37
N LEU A 155 -12.06 26.50 8.46
CA LEU A 155 -11.01 27.36 9.02
C LEU A 155 -9.88 26.56 9.67
N ARG A 156 -10.17 25.32 10.09
CA ARG A 156 -9.18 24.40 10.66
C ARG A 156 -8.84 23.29 9.67
N ARG A 157 -7.56 22.99 9.53
CA ARG A 157 -7.05 21.84 8.75
C ARG A 157 -7.52 20.54 9.40
N ARG A 158 -8.14 19.65 8.63
CA ARG A 158 -8.61 18.34 9.12
C ARG A 158 -7.54 17.31 8.88
N ILE A 159 -6.91 16.81 9.93
CA ILE A 159 -5.78 15.89 9.82
C ILE A 159 -6.15 14.56 10.46
N GLY A 160 -6.05 13.49 9.66
CA GLY A 160 -6.24 12.12 10.12
C GLY A 160 -4.93 11.50 10.60
N VAL A 161 -4.96 10.74 11.69
CA VAL A 161 -3.78 10.05 12.24
C VAL A 161 -4.01 8.55 12.39
N CYS A 162 -3.04 7.73 11.98
CA CYS A 162 -2.98 6.29 12.29
C CYS A 162 -1.54 5.90 12.64
N TRP A 163 -1.31 5.61 13.92
CA TRP A 163 0.03 5.59 14.53
C TRP A 163 0.54 4.18 14.86
N SER A 164 -0.34 3.18 14.82
CA SER A 164 0.02 1.80 15.14
C SER A 164 -0.35 0.88 13.99
N ALA A 165 0.61 0.09 13.55
CA ALA A 165 0.38 -1.08 12.71
C ALA A 165 -0.17 -2.25 13.53
N GLY A 166 -0.49 -3.35 12.86
CA GLY A 166 -0.79 -4.63 13.50
C GLY A 166 0.45 -5.25 14.16
N GLU A 167 0.23 -6.30 14.95
CA GLU A 167 1.23 -6.90 15.84
C GLU A 167 2.40 -7.59 15.11
N TRP A 168 2.31 -7.82 13.80
CA TRP A 168 3.31 -8.57 13.04
C TRP A 168 4.69 -7.91 13.03
N ASP A 169 4.73 -6.57 12.99
CA ASP A 169 5.96 -5.80 13.04
C ASP A 169 5.74 -4.53 13.90
N PRO A 170 5.97 -4.63 15.22
CA PRO A 170 5.74 -3.55 16.15
C PRO A 170 6.71 -2.38 15.96
N LYS A 171 7.82 -2.56 15.23
CA LYS A 171 8.80 -1.51 14.97
C LYS A 171 8.24 -0.37 14.12
N ARG A 172 7.17 -0.66 13.36
CA ARG A 172 6.45 0.32 12.54
C ARG A 172 5.43 1.12 13.35
N SER A 173 5.22 0.79 14.61
CA SER A 173 4.25 1.47 15.47
C SER A 173 4.90 2.51 16.37
N LEU A 174 4.15 3.59 16.58
CA LEU A 174 4.38 4.62 17.58
C LEU A 174 3.53 4.33 18.82
N SER A 175 3.95 4.85 19.97
CA SER A 175 3.06 5.01 21.12
C SER A 175 2.12 6.20 20.89
N ALA A 176 0.85 6.04 21.27
CA ALA A 176 -0.13 7.14 21.21
C ALA A 176 0.34 8.40 21.95
N THR A 177 1.17 8.26 22.99
CA THR A 177 1.69 9.37 23.79
C THR A 177 2.65 10.28 23.03
N GLU A 178 3.35 9.75 22.02
CA GLU A 178 4.31 10.51 21.21
C GLU A 178 3.61 11.62 20.42
N LEU A 179 2.37 11.39 20.01
CA LEU A 179 1.55 12.36 19.28
C LEU A 179 1.18 13.59 20.11
N ARG A 180 1.33 13.56 21.45
CA ARG A 180 0.84 14.60 22.37
C ARG A 180 1.36 16.00 22.01
N GLN A 181 2.56 16.11 21.46
CA GLN A 181 3.13 17.41 21.10
C GLN A 181 2.31 18.15 20.03
N TRP A 182 1.62 17.45 19.13
CA TRP A 182 0.79 18.08 18.11
C TRP A 182 -0.55 18.60 18.64
N ALA A 183 -0.94 18.27 19.88
CA ALA A 183 -2.18 18.75 20.48
C ALA A 183 -2.23 20.29 20.67
N LYS A 184 -1.06 20.96 20.63
CA LYS A 184 -0.92 22.41 20.79
C LYS A 184 -1.30 23.19 19.52
N LEU A 185 -1.43 22.54 18.37
CA LEU A 185 -1.78 23.17 17.09
C LEU A 185 -3.27 23.52 17.06
N SER A 186 -3.59 24.80 17.27
CA SER A 186 -4.97 25.29 17.39
C SER A 186 -5.73 25.34 16.06
N ASP A 187 -5.02 25.47 14.94
CA ASP A 187 -5.57 25.52 13.60
C ASP A 187 -5.82 24.12 12.99
N VAL A 188 -5.53 23.04 13.72
CA VAL A 188 -5.75 21.67 13.29
C VAL A 188 -6.94 21.04 14.02
N ARG A 189 -7.83 20.39 13.29
CA ARG A 189 -8.85 19.47 13.80
C ARG A 189 -8.40 18.03 13.56
N TRP A 190 -8.16 17.30 14.65
CA TRP A 190 -7.64 15.94 14.60
C TRP A 190 -8.74 14.88 14.43
N PHE A 191 -8.42 13.85 13.66
CA PHE A 191 -9.27 12.68 13.47
C PHE A 191 -8.44 11.41 13.62
N SER A 192 -8.96 10.41 14.34
CA SER A 192 -8.29 9.11 14.44
C SER A 192 -8.76 8.19 13.32
N LEU A 193 -7.79 7.68 12.57
CA LEU A 193 -7.95 6.64 11.54
C LEU A 193 -7.51 5.26 12.06
N GLN A 194 -7.09 5.16 13.34
CA GLN A 194 -6.59 3.93 13.94
C GLN A 194 -7.69 2.87 14.03
N PHE A 195 -7.43 1.70 13.43
CA PHE A 195 -8.27 0.52 13.55
C PHE A 195 -7.42 -0.70 14.00
N PRO A 196 -7.87 -1.50 14.99
CA PRO A 196 -9.02 -1.27 15.87
C PRO A 196 -8.92 0.06 16.65
N PRO A 197 -10.04 0.66 17.07
CA PRO A 197 -10.00 1.92 17.82
C PRO A 197 -9.15 1.81 19.09
N ALA A 198 -8.28 2.80 19.29
CA ALA A 198 -7.41 2.90 20.46
C ALA A 198 -7.35 4.34 20.97
N THR A 199 -6.97 4.50 22.24
CA THR A 199 -6.81 5.83 22.87
C THR A 199 -5.73 6.63 22.15
N CYS A 200 -6.09 7.85 21.71
CA CYS A 200 -5.16 8.79 21.10
C CYS A 200 -4.80 9.88 22.12
N ALA A 201 -3.53 10.33 22.15
CA ALA A 201 -3.16 11.46 23.01
C ALA A 201 -3.59 12.83 22.44
N LEU A 202 -4.07 12.85 21.19
CA LEU A 202 -4.68 14.02 20.57
C LEU A 202 -6.18 14.09 20.88
N PRO A 203 -6.79 15.29 20.89
CA PRO A 203 -8.24 15.45 20.96
C PRO A 203 -8.90 15.07 19.62
N ALA A 204 -8.70 13.83 19.19
CA ALA A 204 -9.07 13.33 17.88
C ALA A 204 -10.43 12.63 17.90
N ALA A 205 -11.36 13.04 17.04
CA ALA A 205 -12.59 12.29 16.83
C ALA A 205 -12.29 11.03 16.01
N SER A 206 -12.72 9.85 16.48
CA SER A 206 -12.54 8.62 15.70
C SER A 206 -13.44 8.62 14.47
N ILE A 207 -12.83 8.43 13.30
CA ILE A 207 -13.51 8.22 12.01
C ILE A 207 -13.05 6.91 11.37
N ALA A 208 -12.29 6.08 12.08
CA ALA A 208 -11.92 4.75 11.63
C ALA A 208 -13.17 3.91 11.35
N SER A 209 -13.13 3.07 10.32
CA SER A 209 -14.16 2.07 10.02
C SER A 209 -13.52 0.75 9.63
N ARG A 210 -14.19 -0.35 9.97
CA ARG A 210 -13.86 -1.69 9.44
C ARG A 210 -14.28 -1.81 7.98
N ASP A 211 -15.33 -1.08 7.56
CA ASP A 211 -15.71 -1.00 6.16
C ASP A 211 -14.72 -0.09 5.43
N ILE A 212 -13.93 -0.69 4.54
CA ILE A 212 -12.87 0.00 3.81
C ILE A 212 -13.43 1.06 2.86
N VAL A 213 -14.65 0.86 2.32
CA VAL A 213 -15.31 1.85 1.46
C VAL A 213 -15.71 3.07 2.29
N GLU A 214 -16.26 2.84 3.48
CA GLU A 214 -16.59 3.92 4.40
C GLU A 214 -15.34 4.66 4.88
N MET A 215 -14.27 3.93 5.20
CA MET A 215 -12.97 4.50 5.56
C MET A 215 -12.43 5.37 4.43
N ALA A 216 -12.45 4.89 3.19
CA ALA A 216 -12.04 5.64 2.00
C ALA A 216 -12.86 6.92 1.81
N ALA A 217 -14.20 6.85 1.97
CA ALA A 217 -15.08 8.01 1.88
C ALA A 217 -14.74 9.07 2.94
N ARG A 218 -14.48 8.64 4.19
CA ARG A 218 -14.12 9.52 5.30
C ARG A 218 -12.74 10.15 5.11
N MET A 219 -11.78 9.42 4.55
CA MET A 219 -10.43 9.93 4.25
C MET A 219 -10.45 11.07 3.24
N GLN A 220 -11.35 11.06 2.26
CA GLN A 220 -11.48 12.17 1.30
C GLN A 220 -11.93 13.51 1.91
N LEU A 221 -12.46 13.49 3.14
CA LEU A 221 -12.84 14.70 3.87
C LEU A 221 -11.66 15.36 4.59
N LEU A 222 -10.49 14.72 4.61
CA LEU A 222 -9.30 15.20 5.29
C LEU A 222 -8.43 16.08 4.38
N ASP A 223 -7.69 16.99 4.99
CA ASP A 223 -6.68 17.84 4.35
C ASP A 223 -5.32 17.15 4.27
N LEU A 224 -5.00 16.31 5.26
CA LEU A 224 -3.78 15.51 5.31
C LEU A 224 -4.04 14.22 6.12
N ILE A 225 -3.34 13.15 5.74
CA ILE A 225 -3.31 11.90 6.50
C ILE A 225 -1.87 11.67 6.96
N ILE A 226 -1.67 11.54 8.27
CA ILE A 226 -0.36 11.20 8.85
C ILE A 226 -0.46 9.77 9.36
N THR A 227 0.35 8.86 8.84
CA THR A 227 0.23 7.45 9.20
C THR A 227 1.56 6.73 9.22
N VAL A 228 1.65 5.63 9.95
CA VAL A 228 2.73 4.65 9.80
C VAL A 228 2.42 3.67 8.65
N ASP A 229 3.41 2.87 8.25
CA ASP A 229 3.31 1.89 7.16
C ASP A 229 2.22 0.83 7.42
N THR A 230 1.02 1.08 6.88
CA THR A 230 -0.19 0.27 7.05
C THR A 230 -1.08 0.34 5.80
N MET A 231 -2.16 -0.46 5.79
CA MET A 231 -3.22 -0.33 4.78
C MET A 231 -3.73 1.11 4.64
N THR A 232 -3.76 1.90 5.72
CA THR A 232 -4.19 3.31 5.68
C THR A 232 -3.31 4.14 4.73
N ALA A 233 -2.00 3.92 4.73
CA ALA A 233 -1.07 4.58 3.82
C ALA A 233 -1.41 4.23 2.36
N HIS A 234 -1.52 2.93 2.06
CA HIS A 234 -1.80 2.46 0.71
C HIS A 234 -3.18 2.89 0.19
N LEU A 235 -4.20 2.88 1.04
CA LEU A 235 -5.54 3.34 0.69
C LEU A 235 -5.54 4.84 0.39
N ALA A 236 -4.92 5.66 1.25
CA ALA A 236 -4.81 7.10 1.03
C ALA A 236 -4.06 7.42 -0.26
N GLY A 237 -2.94 6.73 -0.49
CA GLY A 237 -2.15 6.84 -1.69
C GLY A 237 -2.93 6.47 -2.94
N ALA A 238 -3.65 5.35 -2.94
CA ALA A 238 -4.47 4.91 -4.08
C ALA A 238 -5.60 5.89 -4.45
N LEU A 239 -6.14 6.60 -3.44
CA LEU A 239 -7.13 7.66 -3.58
C LEU A 239 -6.52 9.01 -4.02
N GLY A 240 -5.19 9.12 -4.12
CA GLY A 240 -4.50 10.36 -4.47
C GLY A 240 -4.59 11.44 -3.39
N LEU A 241 -4.71 11.06 -2.13
CA LEU A 241 -4.81 12.01 -1.01
C LEU A 241 -3.41 12.44 -0.52
N PRO A 242 -3.27 13.67 0.00
CA PRO A 242 -2.03 14.09 0.67
C PRO A 242 -1.74 13.22 1.89
N VAL A 243 -0.52 12.69 1.97
CA VAL A 243 -0.11 11.78 3.05
C VAL A 243 1.30 12.10 3.54
N TRP A 244 1.49 12.11 4.85
CA TRP A 244 2.80 12.04 5.47
C TRP A 244 2.98 10.66 6.11
N LEU A 245 3.93 9.89 5.59
CA LEU A 245 4.20 8.54 6.05
C LEU A 245 5.38 8.54 7.02
N LEU A 246 5.17 7.96 8.20
CA LEU A 246 6.17 7.84 9.25
C LEU A 246 6.78 6.44 9.17
N LEU A 247 8.10 6.38 8.96
CA LEU A 247 8.83 5.16 8.67
C LEU A 247 9.86 4.85 9.75
N PRO A 248 10.00 3.57 10.15
CA PRO A 248 11.07 3.15 11.05
C PRO A 248 12.42 3.25 10.33
N HIS A 249 13.51 3.08 11.10
CA HIS A 249 14.88 3.18 10.59
C HIS A 249 15.17 2.18 9.46
N ALA A 250 14.62 0.97 9.56
CA ALA A 250 14.68 -0.05 8.51
C ALA A 250 13.26 -0.25 7.94
N PRO A 251 12.83 0.58 6.98
CA PRO A 251 11.51 0.46 6.38
C PRO A 251 11.44 -0.73 5.43
N ASP A 252 10.22 -1.08 5.02
CA ASP A 252 10.02 -2.03 3.93
C ASP A 252 10.62 -1.50 2.61
N TRP A 253 11.11 -2.42 1.78
CA TRP A 253 11.78 -2.16 0.51
C TRP A 253 11.00 -1.20 -0.40
N ARG A 254 9.65 -1.21 -0.34
CA ARG A 254 8.81 -0.36 -1.18
C ARG A 254 9.02 1.12 -0.94
N TRP A 255 9.52 1.48 0.25
CA TRP A 255 9.73 2.86 0.65
C TRP A 255 11.13 3.39 0.32
N MET A 256 12.07 2.53 -0.09
CA MET A 256 13.48 2.88 -0.35
C MET A 256 14.19 3.53 0.87
N LEU A 257 15.48 3.84 0.77
CA LEU A 257 16.29 4.32 1.91
C LEU A 257 16.57 5.83 1.91
N GLU A 258 16.96 6.41 0.78
CA GLU A 258 17.60 7.73 0.73
C GLU A 258 16.72 8.79 0.03
N ARG A 259 15.44 8.85 0.39
CA ARG A 259 14.49 9.79 -0.21
C ARG A 259 13.33 10.16 0.71
N ASP A 260 12.77 11.34 0.56
CA ASP A 260 11.62 11.83 1.32
C ASP A 260 10.31 11.86 0.51
N ASP A 261 10.33 11.41 -0.74
CA ASP A 261 9.19 11.19 -1.61
C ASP A 261 8.93 9.69 -1.85
N SER A 262 7.78 9.35 -2.44
CA SER A 262 7.45 7.96 -2.80
C SER A 262 7.22 7.83 -4.31
N PRO A 263 8.02 7.02 -5.04
CA PRO A 263 7.74 6.68 -6.44
C PRO A 263 6.37 6.03 -6.62
N TRP A 264 5.90 5.29 -5.61
CA TRP A 264 4.60 4.65 -5.62
C TRP A 264 3.44 5.61 -5.40
N TYR A 265 3.65 6.72 -4.70
CA TYR A 265 2.57 7.62 -4.29
C TYR A 265 3.08 9.07 -4.31
N PRO A 266 2.91 9.83 -5.40
CA PRO A 266 3.45 11.18 -5.52
C PRO A 266 2.90 12.19 -4.52
N THR A 267 1.73 11.91 -3.93
CA THR A 267 1.12 12.73 -2.88
C THR A 267 1.67 12.41 -1.48
N MET A 268 2.61 11.47 -1.36
CA MET A 268 3.26 11.12 -0.11
C MET A 268 4.56 11.88 0.10
N ARG A 269 4.74 12.36 1.34
CA ARG A 269 6.02 12.74 1.92
C ARG A 269 6.41 11.76 3.02
N LEU A 270 7.67 11.38 3.08
CA LEU A 270 8.21 10.36 3.97
C LEU A 270 9.04 11.01 5.07
N PHE A 271 8.74 10.67 6.32
CA PHE A 271 9.51 11.05 7.50
C PHE A 271 10.08 9.79 8.12
N ARG A 272 11.39 9.77 8.38
CA ARG A 272 12.12 8.53 8.68
C ARG A 272 12.90 8.67 9.96
N GLN A 273 12.93 7.61 10.75
CA GLN A 273 13.87 7.53 11.85
C GLN A 273 15.30 7.53 11.31
N THR A 274 16.15 8.41 11.84
CA THR A 274 17.60 8.39 11.60
C THR A 274 18.32 7.36 12.48
N SER A 275 17.69 6.97 13.60
CA SER A 275 18.17 5.97 14.54
C SER A 275 17.02 5.05 14.95
N ALA A 276 17.24 3.74 14.98
CA ALA A 276 16.19 2.77 15.31
C ALA A 276 15.54 3.07 16.67
N GLY A 277 14.21 3.21 16.67
CA GLY A 277 13.42 3.49 17.87
C GLY A 277 13.31 4.98 18.23
N ASP A 278 14.06 5.87 17.56
CA ASP A 278 13.93 7.32 17.75
C ASP A 278 12.77 7.89 16.94
N TRP A 279 11.56 7.66 17.45
CA TRP A 279 10.37 8.31 16.93
C TRP A 279 10.25 9.78 17.35
N THR A 280 10.94 10.21 18.40
CA THR A 280 10.81 11.58 18.91
C THR A 280 11.28 12.59 17.86
N THR A 281 12.44 12.34 17.23
CA THR A 281 12.95 13.16 16.12
C THR A 281 11.95 13.24 14.95
N VAL A 282 11.32 12.12 14.58
CA VAL A 282 10.31 12.07 13.50
C VAL A 282 9.10 12.92 13.84
N ILE A 283 8.58 12.81 15.06
CA ILE A 283 7.39 13.55 15.50
C ILE A 283 7.69 15.05 15.63
N GLU A 284 8.91 15.44 16.01
CA GLU A 284 9.35 16.84 16.03
C GLU A 284 9.47 17.43 14.62
N GLN A 285 10.01 16.69 13.65
CA GLN A 285 10.04 17.10 12.25
C GLN A 285 8.63 17.33 11.71
N VAL A 286 7.72 16.39 11.94
CA VAL A 286 6.31 16.53 11.56
C VAL A 286 5.66 17.73 12.25
N HIS A 287 5.92 17.96 13.54
CA HIS A 287 5.41 19.11 14.26
C HIS A 287 5.87 20.43 13.60
N HIS A 288 7.14 20.53 13.24
CA HIS A 288 7.70 21.70 12.58
C HIS A 288 7.00 21.98 11.24
N GLU A 289 6.82 20.95 10.43
CA GLU A 289 6.14 21.05 9.13
C GLU A 289 4.66 21.40 9.29
N LEU A 290 3.99 20.82 10.28
CA LEU A 290 2.60 21.16 10.58
C LEU A 290 2.43 22.59 11.09
N ALA A 291 3.44 23.18 11.74
CA ALA A 291 3.37 24.58 12.18
C ALA A 291 3.37 25.57 11.01
N GLN A 292 3.78 25.12 9.82
CA GLN A 292 3.69 25.90 8.59
C GLN A 292 2.31 25.75 7.92
N PRO A 293 1.87 26.72 7.10
CA PRO A 293 0.73 26.54 6.22
C PRO A 293 0.94 25.33 5.29
N LEU A 294 -0.10 24.53 5.07
CA LEU A 294 -0.04 23.47 4.05
C LEU A 294 0.00 24.16 2.67
N HIS A 295 1.06 23.90 1.90
CA HIS A 295 1.18 24.32 0.49
C HIS A 295 0.37 23.40 -0.43
#